data_AF-A0AAU0TKS5-F1
#
_entry.id   AF-A0AAU0TKS5-F1
#
_cell.length_a   1.000
_cell.length_b   1.000
_cell.length_c   1.000
_cell.angle_alpha   90.00
_cell.angle_beta   90.00
_cell.angle_gamma   90.00
#
_symmetry.space_group_name_H-M   'P 1'
#
loop_
_entity.id
_entity.type
_entity.pdbx_description
1 polymer ?
#
loop_
_entity_poly.entity_id
_entity_poly.type
_entity_poly.pdbx_seq_one_letter_code
_entity_poly.pdbx_strand_id
1 'polypeptide(L)'
;MKHFPSLWLKPSRGPIWELNRRTGLVTVFDYKNNGEYKKNGTIGELSAPFYEFDAYIATSPDSQGMPMNVLYLAHRYRNIMINFGALLCPGPESKSACALWDFIQNYMDVSRPLPDLPQYEEYRHLDPTTADYDRLIGRNPRYWIDMDDATFKQMVREMHQRVDDIDTFRRPNLMTAYVTYVD
;
A
#
# COMPACT_ATOMS: atom_id res chain seq x y z
N MET A 1 32.83 4.37 37.03
CA MET A 1 32.48 3.84 35.69
C MET A 1 30.97 3.71 35.57
N LYS A 2 30.34 4.53 34.72
CA LYS A 2 29.09 4.21 33.99
C LYS A 2 29.10 5.07 32.72
N HIS A 3 29.73 4.53 31.66
CA HIS A 3 29.63 5.11 30.32
C HIS A 3 28.31 4.64 29.72
N PHE A 4 27.22 5.37 29.96
CA PHE A 4 26.04 5.22 29.12
C PHE A 4 26.36 5.82 27.75
N PRO A 5 26.28 5.06 26.65
CA PRO A 5 26.42 5.67 25.33
C PRO A 5 25.26 6.65 25.15
N SER A 6 25.57 7.89 24.77
CA SER A 6 24.53 8.82 24.31
C SER A 6 23.97 8.26 23.00
N LEU A 7 22.80 7.64 23.08
CA LEU A 7 22.05 7.23 21.90
C LEU A 7 21.52 8.49 21.23
N TRP A 8 22.21 8.93 20.17
CA TRP A 8 21.73 9.98 19.29
C TRP A 8 20.68 9.39 18.34
N LEU A 9 19.43 9.30 18.81
CA LEU A 9 18.28 8.98 17.96
C LEU A 9 18.01 10.19 17.08
N LYS A 10 18.38 10.12 15.80
CA LYS A 10 17.92 11.09 14.82
C LYS A 10 16.44 10.79 14.53
N PRO A 11 15.55 11.80 14.56
CA PRO A 11 14.15 11.59 14.18
C PRO A 11 14.08 11.02 12.77
N SER A 12 13.07 10.17 12.52
CA SER A 12 12.82 9.65 11.18
C SER A 12 12.58 10.83 10.23
N ARG A 13 13.00 10.69 8.97
CA ARG A 13 12.94 11.80 8.01
C ARG A 13 11.51 12.20 7.62
N GLY A 14 10.48 11.46 8.06
CA GLY A 14 9.10 11.64 7.64
C GLY A 14 8.67 10.56 6.63
N PRO A 15 7.42 10.65 6.11
CA PRO A 15 6.91 9.72 5.13
C PRO A 15 7.65 9.83 3.80
N ILE A 16 7.80 8.72 3.08
CA ILE A 16 8.45 8.67 1.75
C ILE A 16 7.41 8.86 0.65
N TRP A 17 6.20 8.40 0.88
CA TRP A 17 5.06 8.53 -0.02
C TRP A 17 3.75 8.47 0.79
N GLU A 18 2.67 8.93 0.18
CA GLU A 18 1.30 8.89 0.71
C GLU A 18 0.35 8.38 -0.37
N LEU A 19 -0.56 7.49 0.02
CA LEU A 19 -1.73 7.11 -0.76
C LEU A 19 -2.96 7.77 -0.12
N ASN A 20 -3.49 8.80 -0.77
CA ASN A 20 -4.61 9.55 -0.22
C ASN A 20 -5.90 9.15 -0.94
N ARG A 21 -6.65 8.24 -0.32
CA ARG A 21 -7.92 7.78 -0.91
C ARG A 21 -8.97 8.90 -1.02
N ARG A 22 -8.99 9.89 -0.11
CA ARG A 22 -9.99 10.96 -0.13
C ARG A 22 -9.84 11.87 -1.34
N THR A 23 -8.60 12.15 -1.75
CA THR A 23 -8.31 12.98 -2.92
C THR A 23 -8.07 12.16 -4.18
N GLY A 24 -7.82 10.85 -4.05
CA GLY A 24 -7.40 9.97 -5.15
C GLY A 24 -5.96 10.24 -5.60
N LEU A 25 -5.17 10.97 -4.80
CA LEU A 25 -3.80 11.35 -5.14
C LEU A 25 -2.79 10.40 -4.49
N VAL A 26 -1.68 10.22 -5.20
CA VAL A 26 -0.46 9.60 -4.71
C VAL A 26 0.60 10.69 -4.64
N THR A 27 1.22 10.85 -3.48
CA THR A 27 2.27 11.86 -3.24
C THR A 27 3.58 11.18 -2.91
N VAL A 28 4.67 11.61 -3.53
CA VAL A 28 6.03 11.19 -3.20
C VAL A 28 6.80 12.38 -2.64
N PHE A 29 7.43 12.16 -1.48
CA PHE A 29 8.19 13.19 -0.77
C PHE A 29 9.67 13.12 -1.18
N ASP A 30 10.13 14.10 -1.94
CA ASP A 30 11.52 14.23 -2.37
C ASP A 30 12.34 15.00 -1.32
N TYR A 31 13.05 14.26 -0.47
CA TYR A 31 13.99 14.81 0.50
C TYR A 31 15.34 15.23 -0.10
N LYS A 32 15.62 14.92 -1.37
CA LYS A 32 16.78 15.49 -2.05
C LYS A 32 16.44 16.89 -2.51
N ASN A 33 15.31 17.09 -3.19
CA ASN A 33 14.80 18.38 -3.69
C ASN A 33 15.93 19.31 -4.17
N ASN A 34 16.82 18.82 -5.04
CA ASN A 34 18.01 19.56 -5.53
C ASN A 34 18.91 20.20 -4.45
N GLY A 35 18.94 19.61 -3.25
CA GLY A 35 19.69 20.06 -2.09
C GLY A 35 18.93 21.02 -1.16
N GLU A 36 17.72 21.43 -1.51
CA GLU A 36 16.92 22.40 -0.73
C GLU A 36 16.58 21.88 0.66
N TYR A 37 16.30 20.59 0.83
CA TYR A 37 16.04 20.02 2.15
C TYR A 37 17.21 20.23 3.12
N LYS A 38 18.46 20.11 2.65
CA LYS A 38 19.64 20.33 3.51
C LYS A 38 19.91 21.81 3.78
N LYS A 39 19.49 22.72 2.88
CA LYS A 39 19.70 24.16 2.99
C LYS A 39 18.64 24.83 3.85
N ASN A 40 17.38 24.53 3.56
CA ASN A 40 16.20 25.25 4.02
C ASN A 40 15.19 24.34 4.76
N GLY A 41 15.41 23.02 4.78
CA GLY A 41 14.48 22.06 5.39
C GLY A 41 13.24 21.76 4.55
N THR A 42 13.14 22.31 3.33
CA THR A 42 11.98 22.16 2.46
C THR A 42 11.98 20.81 1.74
N ILE A 43 10.92 20.03 1.96
CA ILE A 43 10.70 18.74 1.31
C ILE A 43 9.96 19.01 0.00
N GLY A 44 10.45 18.44 -1.11
CA GLY A 44 9.74 18.50 -2.38
C GLY A 44 8.57 17.53 -2.38
N GLU A 45 7.47 17.90 -3.04
CA GLU A 45 6.28 17.04 -3.16
C GLU A 45 5.96 16.81 -4.64
N LEU A 46 5.84 15.54 -5.01
CA LEU A 46 5.43 15.11 -6.34
C LEU A 46 4.11 14.35 -6.23
N SER A 47 3.01 15.00 -6.57
CA SER A 47 1.67 14.43 -6.49
C SER A 47 1.09 14.11 -7.88
N ALA A 48 0.38 12.99 -8.01
CA ALA A 48 -0.41 12.64 -9.19
C ALA A 48 -1.68 11.87 -8.84
N PRO A 49 -2.69 11.85 -9.74
CA PRO A 49 -3.81 10.93 -9.61
C PRO A 49 -3.38 9.46 -9.63
N PHE A 50 -3.99 8.64 -8.78
CA PHE A 50 -3.67 7.21 -8.66
C PHE A 50 -3.84 6.45 -9.98
N TYR A 51 -4.86 6.79 -10.77
CA TYR A 51 -5.12 6.13 -12.04
C TYR A 51 -4.01 6.34 -13.06
N GLU A 52 -3.07 7.29 -12.87
CA GLU A 52 -1.90 7.53 -13.73
C GLU A 52 -0.69 6.63 -13.43
N PHE A 53 -0.80 5.80 -12.38
CA PHE A 53 0.25 4.84 -12.03
C PHE A 53 -0.08 3.45 -12.58
N ASP A 54 0.95 2.76 -13.02
CA ASP A 54 0.92 1.34 -13.36
C ASP A 54 1.69 0.53 -12.33
N ALA A 55 1.20 -0.67 -12.06
CA ALA A 55 1.82 -1.62 -11.14
C ALA A 55 2.80 -2.53 -11.88
N TYR A 56 4.01 -2.66 -11.32
CA TYR A 56 5.05 -3.54 -11.82
C TYR A 56 5.55 -4.43 -10.70
N ILE A 57 5.90 -5.67 -11.04
CA ILE A 57 6.66 -6.54 -10.15
C ILE A 57 8.09 -6.54 -10.67
N ALA A 58 9.00 -6.01 -9.86
CA ALA A 58 10.42 -6.13 -10.13
C ALA A 58 11.01 -7.25 -9.26
N THR A 59 11.73 -8.15 -9.92
CA THR A 59 12.41 -9.27 -9.26
C THR A 59 13.89 -8.95 -9.15
N SER A 60 14.43 -9.01 -7.94
CA SER A 60 15.87 -8.93 -7.69
C SER A 60 16.33 -10.14 -6.89
N PRO A 61 17.53 -10.71 -7.15
CA PRO A 61 18.05 -11.79 -6.33
C PRO A 61 18.43 -11.27 -4.93
N ASP A 62 18.20 -12.08 -3.90
CA ASP A 62 18.83 -11.89 -2.60
C ASP A 62 20.31 -12.31 -2.62
N SER A 63 20.99 -12.24 -1.47
CA SER A 63 22.39 -12.64 -1.35
C SER A 63 22.65 -14.14 -1.60
N GLN A 64 21.61 -14.96 -1.59
CA GLN A 64 21.65 -16.41 -1.88
C GLN A 64 21.12 -16.73 -3.30
N GLY A 65 20.75 -15.72 -4.09
CA GLY A 65 20.20 -15.88 -5.43
C GLY A 65 18.71 -16.20 -5.48
N MET A 66 17.98 -16.18 -4.36
CA MET A 66 16.53 -16.38 -4.34
C MET A 66 15.83 -15.16 -4.96
N PRO A 67 14.84 -15.36 -5.86
CA PRO A 67 14.11 -14.24 -6.43
C PRO A 67 13.31 -13.52 -5.33
N MET A 68 13.44 -12.20 -5.27
CA MET A 68 12.67 -11.34 -4.38
C MET A 68 11.79 -10.43 -5.23
N ASN A 69 10.51 -10.78 -5.30
CA ASN A 69 9.49 -10.00 -6.00
C ASN A 69 9.02 -8.86 -5.12
N VAL A 70 9.02 -7.65 -5.68
CA VAL A 70 8.55 -6.44 -5.00
C VAL A 70 7.58 -5.70 -5.90
N LEU A 71 6.47 -5.23 -5.30
CA LEU A 71 5.53 -4.35 -5.97
C LEU A 71 6.12 -2.94 -6.09
N TYR A 72 6.05 -2.39 -7.29
CA TYR A 72 6.33 -0.99 -7.58
C TYR A 72 5.11 -0.34 -8.24
N LEU A 73 4.88 0.93 -7.95
CA LEU A 73 4.03 1.79 -8.76
C LEU A 73 4.89 2.78 -9.51
N ALA A 74 4.77 2.81 -10.84
CA ALA A 74 5.46 3.79 -11.67
C ALA A 74 4.44 4.70 -12.35
N HIS A 75 4.73 5.99 -12.35
CA HIS A 75 3.89 6.98 -13.01
C HIS A 75 4.10 6.93 -14.51
N ARG A 76 3.03 6.91 -15.32
CA ARG A 76 3.14 6.77 -16.78
C ARG A 76 3.94 7.87 -17.46
N TYR A 77 3.67 9.12 -17.09
CA TYR A 77 4.21 10.29 -17.79
C TYR A 77 5.45 10.94 -17.15
N ARG A 78 5.82 10.53 -15.94
CA ARG A 78 6.85 11.20 -15.13
C ARG A 78 7.75 10.15 -14.51
N ASN A 79 9.01 10.51 -14.28
CA ASN A 79 9.97 9.63 -13.62
C ASN A 79 9.71 9.55 -12.09
N ILE A 80 8.56 9.00 -11.71
CA ILE A 80 8.15 8.77 -10.33
C ILE A 80 7.94 7.27 -10.18
N MET A 81 8.63 6.67 -9.23
CA MET A 81 8.53 5.26 -8.93
C MET A 81 8.49 5.06 -7.41
N ILE A 82 7.54 4.26 -6.95
CA ILE A 82 7.31 3.98 -5.54
C ILE A 82 7.59 2.51 -5.29
N ASN A 83 8.45 2.22 -4.31
CA ASN A 83 8.76 0.87 -3.86
C ASN A 83 7.89 0.51 -2.65
N PHE A 84 7.14 -0.59 -2.73
CA PHE A 84 6.26 -1.07 -1.67
C PHE A 84 6.83 -2.21 -0.82
N GLY A 85 8.12 -2.52 -0.95
CA GLY A 85 8.81 -3.55 -0.16
C GLY A 85 8.85 -3.30 1.36
N ALA A 86 8.50 -2.08 1.79
CA ALA A 86 8.32 -1.77 3.21
C ALA A 86 6.95 -2.23 3.76
N LEU A 87 5.93 -2.38 2.91
CA LEU A 87 4.61 -2.87 3.32
C LEU A 87 4.51 -4.39 3.35
N LEU A 88 5.27 -5.04 2.47
CA LEU A 88 5.25 -6.48 2.32
C LEU A 88 6.67 -6.99 2.10
N CYS A 89 7.07 -7.97 2.92
CA CYS A 89 8.37 -8.59 2.80
C CYS A 89 8.51 -9.19 1.38
N PRO A 90 9.57 -8.86 0.63
CA PRO A 90 9.79 -9.45 -0.68
C PRO A 90 9.95 -10.97 -0.57
N GLY A 91 9.50 -11.70 -1.59
CA GLY A 91 9.59 -13.16 -1.59
C GLY A 91 9.57 -13.76 -2.99
N PRO A 92 9.79 -15.07 -3.11
CA PRO A 92 9.88 -15.77 -4.39
C PRO A 92 8.54 -15.83 -5.14
N GLU A 93 7.43 -15.64 -4.44
CA GLU A 93 6.10 -15.69 -5.02
C GLU A 93 5.61 -14.29 -5.42
N SER A 94 5.08 -14.16 -6.63
CA SER A 94 4.45 -12.93 -7.10
C SER A 94 3.06 -12.69 -6.49
N LYS A 95 2.40 -13.74 -5.96
CA LYS A 95 1.03 -13.68 -5.43
C LYS A 95 0.88 -12.65 -4.31
N SER A 96 1.85 -12.56 -3.41
CA SER A 96 1.82 -11.57 -2.32
C SER A 96 1.87 -10.14 -2.87
N ALA A 97 2.70 -9.88 -3.89
CA ALA A 97 2.74 -8.59 -4.57
C ALA A 97 1.43 -8.28 -5.30
N CYS A 98 0.82 -9.28 -5.93
CA CYS A 98 -0.51 -9.18 -6.55
C CYS A 98 -1.61 -8.87 -5.52
N ALA A 99 -1.59 -9.52 -4.35
CA ALA A 99 -2.54 -9.27 -3.27
C ALA A 99 -2.39 -7.86 -2.69
N LEU A 100 -1.15 -7.38 -2.57
CA LEU A 100 -0.89 -5.99 -2.17
C LEU A 100 -1.40 -5.00 -3.21
N TRP A 101 -1.26 -5.30 -4.51
CA TRP A 101 -1.82 -4.48 -5.57
C TRP A 101 -3.36 -4.42 -5.51
N ASP A 102 -4.02 -5.57 -5.33
CA ASP A 102 -5.48 -5.63 -5.12
C ASP A 102 -5.92 -4.83 -3.88
N PHE A 103 -5.15 -4.93 -2.79
CA PHE A 103 -5.41 -4.16 -1.58
C PHE A 103 -5.33 -2.64 -1.85
N ILE A 104 -4.28 -2.18 -2.53
CA ILE A 104 -4.10 -0.75 -2.85
C ILE A 104 -5.24 -0.26 -3.76
N GLN A 105 -5.61 -1.02 -4.78
CA GLN A 105 -6.73 -0.66 -5.65
C GLN A 105 -8.05 -0.51 -4.86
N ASN A 106 -8.37 -1.48 -3.99
CA ASN A 106 -9.58 -1.42 -3.16
C ASN A 106 -9.52 -0.28 -2.12
N TYR A 107 -8.34 0.04 -1.59
CA TYR A 107 -8.16 1.16 -0.67
C TYR A 107 -8.38 2.51 -1.36
N MET A 108 -7.85 2.67 -2.57
CA MET A 108 -7.95 3.91 -3.35
C MET A 108 -9.32 4.10 -4.02
N ASP A 109 -10.12 3.03 -4.16
CA ASP A 109 -11.49 3.10 -4.68
C ASP A 109 -12.46 3.63 -3.61
N VAL A 110 -12.81 4.92 -3.70
CA VAL A 110 -13.77 5.57 -2.79
C VAL A 110 -15.23 5.14 -2.99
N SER A 111 -15.54 4.46 -4.10
CA SER A 111 -16.90 3.94 -4.35
C SER A 111 -17.22 2.71 -3.52
N ARG A 112 -16.20 2.08 -2.94
CA ARG A 112 -16.30 0.87 -2.12
C ARG A 112 -15.92 1.17 -0.67
N PRO A 113 -16.45 0.38 0.29
CA PRO A 113 -16.00 0.47 1.67
C PRO A 113 -14.51 0.13 1.76
N LEU A 114 -13.86 0.59 2.84
CA LEU A 114 -12.49 0.21 3.18
C LEU A 114 -12.34 -1.31 3.18
N PRO A 115 -11.16 -1.83 2.74
CA PRO A 115 -10.79 -3.21 2.97
C PRO A 115 -11.01 -3.57 4.45
N ASP A 116 -11.70 -4.68 4.73
CA ASP A 116 -12.02 -5.03 6.11
C ASP A 116 -10.81 -5.65 6.82
N LEU A 117 -10.13 -4.84 7.62
CA LEU A 117 -8.95 -5.20 8.39
C LEU A 117 -9.13 -4.82 9.86
N PRO A 118 -8.57 -5.61 10.81
CA PRO A 118 -8.58 -5.27 12.24
C PRO A 118 -8.05 -3.86 12.55
N GLN A 119 -7.01 -3.44 11.82
CA GLN A 119 -6.37 -2.12 11.98
C GLN A 119 -7.28 -0.96 11.60
N TYR A 120 -8.28 -1.20 10.76
CA TYR A 120 -9.19 -0.14 10.31
C TYR A 120 -10.44 -0.04 11.17
N GLU A 121 -10.71 -0.99 12.07
CA GLU A 121 -11.94 -1.06 12.86
C GLU A 121 -12.27 0.29 13.53
N GLU A 122 -11.30 0.89 14.20
CA GLU A 122 -11.47 2.16 14.90
C GLU A 122 -11.69 3.35 13.95
N TYR A 123 -11.26 3.25 12.68
CA TYR A 123 -11.34 4.33 11.70
C TYR A 123 -12.48 4.15 10.68
N ARG A 124 -13.17 3.00 10.64
CA ARG A 124 -14.23 2.72 9.64
C ARG A 124 -15.30 3.79 9.60
N HIS A 125 -15.69 4.31 10.77
CA HIS A 125 -16.70 5.36 10.91
C HIS A 125 -16.26 6.74 10.38
N LEU A 126 -14.96 6.97 10.18
CA LEU A 126 -14.40 8.21 9.63
C LEU A 126 -14.44 8.25 8.09
N ASP A 127 -14.77 7.13 7.46
CA ASP A 127 -14.97 7.04 6.02
C ASP A 127 -16.46 7.00 5.68
N PRO A 128 -17.01 8.00 4.97
CA PRO A 128 -18.44 8.05 4.66
C PRO A 128 -18.96 6.82 3.92
N THR A 129 -18.25 6.36 2.89
CA THR A 129 -18.65 5.17 2.10
C THR A 129 -18.70 3.92 2.97
N THR A 130 -17.69 3.72 3.82
CA THR A 130 -17.65 2.60 4.76
C THR A 130 -18.74 2.71 5.83
N ALA A 131 -18.95 3.89 6.41
CA ALA A 131 -19.95 4.11 7.44
C ALA A 131 -21.38 3.86 6.93
N ASP A 132 -21.68 4.30 5.71
CA ASP A 132 -22.98 4.04 5.07
C ASP A 132 -23.17 2.55 4.76
N TYR A 133 -22.13 1.89 4.25
CA TYR A 133 -22.15 0.45 4.00
C TYR A 133 -22.36 -0.35 5.29
N ASP A 134 -21.60 -0.04 6.35
CA ASP A 134 -21.69 -0.73 7.64
C ASP A 134 -23.07 -0.54 8.30
N ARG A 135 -23.65 0.67 8.18
CA ARG A 135 -25.03 0.96 8.63
C ARG A 135 -26.07 0.18 7.85
N LEU A 136 -25.91 0.03 6.54
CA LEU A 136 -26.84 -0.72 5.68
C LEU A 136 -26.88 -2.20 6.06
N ILE A 137 -25.72 -2.80 6.31
CA ILE A 137 -25.62 -4.24 6.62
C ILE A 137 -25.73 -4.55 8.12
N GLY A 138 -25.84 -3.53 8.98
CA GLY A 138 -25.90 -3.68 10.43
C GLY A 138 -24.62 -4.28 11.02
N ARG A 139 -23.44 -3.93 10.47
CA ARG A 139 -22.16 -4.46 10.93
C ARG A 139 -21.89 -4.03 12.38
N ASN A 140 -21.38 -4.96 13.20
CA ASN A 140 -20.91 -4.62 14.55
C ASN A 140 -19.64 -3.74 14.46
N PRO A 141 -19.60 -2.54 15.09
CA PRO A 141 -18.41 -1.67 15.14
C PRO A 141 -17.21 -2.22 15.91
N ARG A 142 -17.36 -3.39 16.56
CA ARG A 142 -16.30 -4.11 17.26
C ARG A 142 -16.08 -5.50 16.67
N TYR A 143 -16.40 -5.69 15.39
CA TYR A 143 -16.40 -6.99 14.71
C TYR A 143 -15.10 -7.76 14.92
N TRP A 144 -13.95 -7.13 14.68
CA TRP A 144 -12.64 -7.76 14.86
C TRP A 144 -12.21 -7.91 16.33
N ILE A 145 -12.63 -6.97 17.20
CA ILE A 145 -12.18 -6.91 18.59
C ILE A 145 -12.90 -7.97 19.43
N ASP A 146 -14.18 -8.18 19.19
CA ASP A 146 -15.01 -9.13 19.93
C ASP A 146 -14.99 -10.55 19.32
N MET A 147 -14.24 -10.75 18.22
CA MET A 147 -14.06 -12.05 17.56
C MET A 147 -13.21 -12.98 18.42
N ASP A 148 -13.64 -14.24 18.57
CA ASP A 148 -12.86 -15.25 19.26
C ASP A 148 -11.65 -15.71 18.44
N ASP A 149 -10.63 -16.25 19.13
CA ASP A 149 -9.38 -16.67 18.51
C ASP A 149 -9.55 -17.79 17.45
N ALA A 150 -10.52 -18.69 17.62
CA ALA A 150 -10.74 -19.77 16.66
C ALA A 150 -11.33 -19.22 15.35
N THR A 151 -12.32 -18.33 15.46
CA THR A 151 -12.91 -17.63 14.31
C THR A 151 -11.87 -16.73 13.62
N PHE A 152 -11.06 -15.99 14.39
CA PHE A 152 -9.99 -15.17 13.85
C PHE A 152 -8.98 -16.00 13.05
N LYS A 153 -8.51 -17.12 13.59
CA LYS A 153 -7.61 -18.05 12.89
C LYS A 153 -8.23 -18.60 11.61
N GLN A 154 -9.52 -18.92 11.63
CA GLN A 154 -10.22 -19.37 10.43
C GLN A 154 -10.24 -18.27 9.36
N MET A 155 -10.58 -17.03 9.74
CA MET A 155 -10.58 -15.89 8.84
C MET A 155 -9.20 -15.61 8.22
N VAL A 156 -8.14 -15.70 9.03
CA VAL A 156 -6.77 -15.55 8.54
C VAL A 156 -6.42 -16.65 7.54
N ARG A 157 -6.80 -17.91 7.79
CA ARG A 157 -6.58 -19.01 6.83
C ARG A 157 -7.31 -18.75 5.50
N GLU A 158 -8.55 -18.30 5.55
CA GLU A 158 -9.32 -17.95 4.35
C GLU A 158 -8.70 -16.77 3.59
N MET A 159 -8.14 -15.78 4.30
CA MET A 159 -7.39 -14.69 3.67
C MET A 159 -6.16 -15.21 2.93
N HIS A 160 -5.38 -16.11 3.54
CA HIS A 160 -4.22 -16.72 2.87
C HIS A 160 -4.65 -17.53 1.64
N GLN A 161 -5.70 -18.34 1.76
CA GLN A 161 -6.22 -19.10 0.61
C GLN A 161 -6.64 -18.19 -0.54
N ARG A 162 -7.29 -17.05 -0.27
CA ARG A 162 -7.62 -16.06 -1.31
C ARG A 162 -6.40 -15.44 -1.98
N VAL A 163 -5.30 -15.26 -1.24
CA VAL A 163 -4.01 -14.83 -1.82
C VAL A 163 -3.44 -15.93 -2.71
N ASP A 164 -3.54 -17.19 -2.28
CA ASP A 164 -3.08 -18.33 -3.07
C ASP A 164 -3.86 -18.51 -4.37
N ASP A 165 -5.16 -18.20 -4.34
CA ASP A 165 -6.09 -18.31 -5.47
C ASP A 165 -6.13 -17.05 -6.35
N ILE A 166 -5.28 -16.05 -6.06
CA ILE A 166 -5.32 -14.76 -6.77
C ILE A 166 -4.99 -14.94 -8.26
N ASP A 167 -5.79 -14.31 -9.11
CA ASP A 167 -5.76 -14.47 -10.56
C ASP A 167 -5.40 -13.18 -11.30
N THR A 168 -4.72 -12.24 -10.62
CA THR A 168 -4.43 -10.86 -11.11
C THR A 168 -3.94 -10.82 -12.56
N PHE A 169 -3.04 -11.72 -12.97
CA PHE A 169 -2.50 -11.76 -14.34
C PHE A 169 -3.50 -12.20 -15.42
N ARG A 170 -4.61 -12.82 -15.03
CA ARG A 170 -5.70 -13.25 -15.93
C ARG A 170 -6.78 -12.18 -16.08
N ARG A 171 -6.78 -11.15 -15.22
CA ARG A 171 -7.78 -10.09 -15.22
C ARG A 171 -7.52 -9.10 -16.37
N PRO A 172 -8.58 -8.56 -17.00
CA PRO A 172 -8.40 -7.57 -18.05
C PRO A 172 -7.82 -6.28 -17.48
N ASN A 173 -6.84 -5.70 -18.16
CA ASN A 173 -6.39 -4.35 -17.88
C ASN A 173 -7.41 -3.34 -18.43
N LEU A 174 -8.17 -2.72 -17.52
CA LEU A 174 -9.19 -1.73 -17.87
C LEU A 174 -8.59 -0.46 -18.50
N MET A 175 -7.34 -0.13 -18.17
CA MET A 175 -6.66 1.05 -18.70
C MET A 175 -6.22 0.87 -20.15
N THR A 176 -6.09 -0.36 -20.66
CA THR A 176 -5.70 -0.63 -22.06
C THR A 176 -6.58 0.08 -23.09
N ALA A 177 -7.86 0.32 -22.77
CA ALA A 177 -8.77 1.05 -23.66
C ALA A 177 -8.54 2.58 -23.67
N TYR A 178 -7.83 3.11 -22.67
CA TYR A 178 -7.68 4.55 -22.41
C TYR A 178 -6.24 5.03 -22.54
N VAL A 179 -5.25 4.13 -22.60
CA VAL A 179 -3.83 4.50 -22.70
C VAL A 179 -3.11 3.70 -23.78
N THR A 180 -2.12 4.33 -24.41
CA THR A 180 -1.19 3.66 -25.32
C THR A 180 0.11 3.40 -24.58
N TYR A 181 0.45 2.12 -24.41
CA TYR A 181 1.75 1.71 -23.91
C TYR A 181 2.75 1.81 -25.07
N VAL A 182 3.86 2.52 -24.85
CA VAL A 182 4.98 2.58 -25.79
C VAL A 182 6.03 1.61 -25.27
N ASP A 183 6.33 0.58 -26.05
CA ASP A 183 7.36 -0.43 -25.74
C ASP A 183 8.78 0.14 -25.83
#